data_AF-A0A2D4KAK6-F1
#
_entry.id   AF-A0A2D4KAK6-F1
#
_cell.length_a   1.000
_cell.length_b   1.000
_cell.length_c   1.000
_cell.angle_alpha   90.00
_cell.angle_beta   90.00
_cell.angle_gamma   90.00
#
_symmetry.space_group_name_H-M   'P 1'
#
loop_
_entity.id
_entity.type
_entity.pdbx_description
1 polymer ?
#
loop_
_entity_poly.entity_id
_entity_poly.type
_entity_poly.pdbx_seq_one_letter_code
_entity_poly.pdbx_strand_id
1 'polypeptide(L)'
;GMEGWLEAYHDVNVTETRSSGTFGRAGAIQAAISLELSSDVITSFDVAVEGLNGQLPNLDLVNLFYSFCQKNGLLCTIQGKLQRSDWDSLPGYLHSLQTLLLMVLKQASGHPQGDHGLFLRYHIEAITIRGINSFRQYKFDMGVMGLTFEGIFRKLNNLLERLHQSYFFYLLPSLSRFVSIGLYMPAFGFLLLILVLKALDLWVKLSSFDADGSQLCDGDQASNPAPVEDPRPSVLTLAPPLLICHATGLALYFVPVWGQQVATEHFPVSEAEAVVLTSIGIYVAGLALPHNTHRVLMGSGSNQGWMMLKLFALLYLAMQLSCIALINFSLGFLLTVTMAPVAAVVQPTGPRYLYAGLLLLVTPAVTLLLCIFLYQELMEYPISPLEGWQRFLQVIAEGLLDHYLYGSIVFPFVAIFVYPCWLLFWNVLFWK
;
A
#
# COMPACT_ATOMS: atom_id res chain seq x y z
N GLY A 1 7.57 7.22 -21.87
CA GLY A 1 7.29 8.42 -22.68
C GLY A 1 7.18 9.64 -21.80
N MET A 2 6.05 9.79 -21.09
CA MET A 2 5.78 10.94 -20.22
C MET A 2 6.84 11.14 -19.12
N GLU A 3 7.20 10.08 -18.37
CA GLU A 3 8.24 10.17 -17.33
C GLU A 3 9.58 10.68 -17.89
N GLY A 4 10.06 10.10 -18.99
CA GLY A 4 11.30 10.55 -19.63
C GLY A 4 11.23 11.99 -20.15
N TRP A 5 10.05 12.48 -20.55
CA TRP A 5 9.86 13.89 -20.90
C TRP A 5 9.92 14.80 -19.66
N LEU A 6 9.26 14.41 -18.56
CA LEU A 6 9.28 15.15 -17.29
C LEU A 6 10.70 15.23 -16.71
N GLU A 7 11.42 14.11 -16.68
CA GLU A 7 12.82 14.04 -16.24
C GLU A 7 13.71 14.99 -17.07
N ALA A 8 13.58 14.95 -18.39
CA ALA A 8 14.30 15.87 -19.29
C ALA A 8 13.90 17.34 -19.11
N TYR A 9 12.63 17.60 -18.79
CA TYR A 9 12.11 18.94 -18.52
C TYR A 9 12.68 19.52 -17.23
N HIS A 10 12.89 18.69 -16.20
CA HIS A 10 13.35 19.11 -14.88
C HIS A 10 14.87 18.93 -14.64
N ASP A 11 15.61 18.37 -15.59
CA ASP A 11 17.04 18.02 -15.46
C ASP A 11 17.33 17.00 -14.35
N VAL A 12 16.40 16.07 -14.14
CA VAL A 12 16.55 15.02 -13.13
C VAL A 12 16.61 13.67 -13.82
N ASN A 13 17.30 12.71 -13.20
CA ASN A 13 17.39 11.33 -13.68
C ASN A 13 17.07 10.40 -12.50
N VAL A 14 15.78 10.28 -12.19
CA VAL A 14 15.30 9.54 -11.01
C VAL A 14 15.16 8.06 -11.33
N THR A 15 14.72 7.74 -12.55
CA THR A 15 14.40 6.39 -13.01
C THR A 15 15.50 5.79 -13.90
N GLU A 16 16.63 6.47 -14.04
CA GLU A 16 17.74 6.11 -14.95
C GLU A 16 17.32 6.00 -16.43
N THR A 17 16.16 6.55 -16.78
CA THR A 17 15.60 6.45 -18.13
C THR A 17 16.36 7.40 -19.06
N ARG A 18 16.90 6.86 -20.17
CA ARG A 18 17.57 7.69 -21.18
C ARG A 18 16.55 8.54 -21.94
N SER A 19 16.47 9.82 -21.63
CA SER A 19 15.70 10.81 -22.39
C SER A 19 16.58 11.50 -23.43
N SER A 20 16.02 11.87 -24.58
CA SER A 20 16.77 12.51 -25.69
C SER A 20 17.09 14.00 -25.45
N GLY A 21 17.01 14.48 -24.21
CA GLY A 21 17.03 15.91 -23.89
C GLY A 21 15.79 16.66 -24.41
N THR A 22 15.53 17.85 -23.86
CA THR A 22 14.47 18.75 -24.36
C THR A 22 15.08 19.82 -25.26
N PHE A 23 14.44 20.12 -26.40
CA PHE A 23 14.88 21.19 -27.33
C PHE A 23 14.75 22.61 -26.73
N GLY A 24 14.07 22.76 -25.60
CA GLY A 24 13.92 24.00 -24.85
C GLY A 24 12.90 23.87 -23.70
N ARG A 25 12.98 24.78 -22.70
CA ARG A 25 12.04 24.86 -21.56
C ARG A 25 11.16 26.10 -21.70
N ALA A 26 9.86 25.95 -21.47
CA ALA A 26 8.88 27.05 -21.56
C ALA A 26 8.68 27.80 -20.22
N GLY A 27 9.33 27.36 -19.14
CA GLY A 27 9.22 27.95 -17.79
C GLY A 27 8.76 26.93 -16.74
N ALA A 28 8.29 27.40 -15.58
CA ALA A 28 7.71 26.49 -14.59
C ALA A 28 6.30 26.06 -15.01
N ILE A 29 6.04 24.74 -15.03
CA ILE A 29 4.69 24.21 -15.26
C ILE A 29 3.87 24.47 -13.99
N GLN A 30 2.73 25.15 -14.14
CA GLN A 30 1.87 25.50 -13.00
C GLN A 30 0.88 24.37 -12.66
N ALA A 31 0.24 23.82 -13.68
CA ALA A 31 -0.72 22.72 -13.57
C ALA A 31 -0.76 21.95 -14.89
N ALA A 32 -1.24 20.71 -14.85
CA ALA A 32 -1.43 19.87 -16.02
C ALA A 32 -2.83 19.25 -16.04
N ILE A 33 -3.39 19.11 -17.24
CA ILE A 33 -4.65 18.40 -17.47
C ILE A 33 -4.36 17.34 -18.51
N SER A 34 -4.41 16.07 -18.10
CA SER A 34 -4.32 14.95 -19.05
C SER A 34 -5.72 14.64 -19.57
N LEU A 35 -5.87 14.53 -20.89
CA LEU A 35 -7.14 14.24 -21.54
C LEU A 35 -7.05 12.85 -22.19
N GLU A 36 -7.80 11.90 -21.67
CA GLU A 36 -7.91 10.55 -22.21
C GLU A 36 -9.26 10.41 -22.94
N LEU A 37 -9.31 10.83 -24.20
CA LEU A 37 -10.52 10.79 -25.03
C LEU A 37 -10.41 9.61 -26.01
N SER A 38 -11.01 8.47 -25.66
CA SER A 38 -10.94 7.24 -26.46
C SER A 38 -11.94 7.19 -27.61
N SER A 39 -12.87 8.13 -27.68
CA SER A 39 -13.98 8.15 -28.63
C SER A 39 -14.39 9.59 -28.94
N ASP A 40 -14.75 9.85 -30.21
CA ASP A 40 -15.29 11.14 -30.65
C ASP A 40 -16.67 11.44 -30.04
N VAL A 41 -17.37 10.37 -29.62
CA VAL A 41 -18.64 10.45 -28.92
C VAL A 41 -18.41 10.27 -27.44
N ILE A 42 -18.73 11.30 -26.65
CA ILE A 42 -18.59 11.31 -25.19
C ILE A 42 -19.96 11.51 -24.55
N THR A 43 -20.24 10.72 -23.52
CA THR A 43 -21.51 10.76 -22.76
C THR A 43 -21.33 11.17 -21.31
N SER A 44 -20.13 11.02 -20.78
CA SER A 44 -19.75 11.43 -19.42
C SER A 44 -18.24 11.60 -19.32
N PHE A 45 -17.78 12.38 -18.35
CA PHE A 45 -16.37 12.44 -17.98
C PHE A 45 -16.12 11.72 -16.67
N ASP A 46 -15.08 10.89 -16.60
CA ASP A 46 -14.58 10.31 -15.36
C ASP A 46 -13.27 10.99 -14.98
N VAL A 47 -13.15 11.48 -13.75
CA VAL A 47 -11.91 12.10 -13.27
C VAL A 47 -11.09 11.10 -12.47
N ALA A 48 -9.81 10.98 -12.84
CA ALA A 48 -8.84 10.21 -12.09
C ALA A 48 -7.93 11.15 -11.29
N VAL A 49 -7.71 10.80 -10.03
CA VAL A 49 -6.96 11.64 -9.07
C VAL A 49 -5.81 10.88 -8.43
N GLU A 50 -5.87 9.56 -8.36
CA GLU A 50 -4.84 8.75 -7.72
C GLU A 50 -3.55 8.76 -8.54
N GLY A 51 -2.48 9.28 -7.94
CA GLY A 51 -1.15 9.31 -8.50
C GLY A 51 -0.20 8.28 -7.90
N LEU A 52 1.06 8.39 -8.29
CA LEU A 52 2.12 7.48 -7.83
C LEU A 52 2.25 7.52 -6.31
N ASN A 53 2.47 6.35 -5.69
CA ASN A 53 2.71 6.22 -4.24
C ASN A 53 1.57 6.79 -3.37
N GLY A 54 0.35 6.89 -3.91
CA GLY A 54 -0.81 7.40 -3.20
C GLY A 54 -0.88 8.93 -3.11
N GLN A 55 -0.05 9.65 -3.87
CA GLN A 55 -0.14 11.10 -4.00
C GLN A 55 -1.47 11.50 -4.65
N LEU A 56 -2.03 12.61 -4.18
CA LEU A 56 -3.25 13.19 -4.71
C LEU A 56 -2.98 14.63 -5.15
N PRO A 57 -3.63 15.08 -6.24
CA PRO A 57 -3.59 16.48 -6.62
C PRO A 57 -4.33 17.31 -5.58
N ASN A 58 -4.18 18.61 -5.74
CA ASN A 58 -4.99 19.57 -5.05
C ASN A 58 -6.50 19.35 -5.25
N LEU A 59 -7.26 19.25 -4.15
CA LEU A 59 -8.71 19.13 -4.18
C LEU A 59 -9.39 20.31 -4.92
N ASP A 60 -8.80 21.51 -4.87
CA ASP A 60 -9.36 22.68 -5.56
C ASP A 60 -9.35 22.51 -7.08
N LEU A 61 -8.36 21.81 -7.64
CA LEU A 61 -8.31 21.50 -9.07
C LEU A 61 -9.46 20.57 -9.47
N VAL A 62 -9.74 19.56 -8.63
CA VAL A 62 -10.87 18.63 -8.82
C VAL A 62 -12.21 19.37 -8.69
N ASN A 63 -12.35 20.22 -7.67
CA ASN A 63 -13.54 21.04 -7.44
C ASN A 63 -13.77 22.03 -8.59
N LEU A 64 -12.71 22.64 -9.12
CA LEU A 64 -12.76 23.53 -10.27
C LEU A 64 -13.33 22.80 -11.49
N PHE A 65 -12.76 21.63 -11.82
CA PHE A 65 -13.25 20.79 -12.90
C PHE A 65 -14.73 20.45 -12.71
N TYR A 66 -15.10 19.96 -11.52
CA TYR A 66 -16.47 19.57 -11.22
C TYR A 66 -17.45 20.76 -11.28
N SER A 67 -17.05 21.94 -10.82
CA SER A 67 -17.88 23.15 -10.89
C SER A 67 -18.18 23.56 -12.33
N PHE A 68 -17.20 23.42 -13.24
CA PHE A 68 -17.43 23.65 -14.68
C PHE A 68 -18.30 22.56 -15.30
N CYS A 69 -18.14 21.29 -14.90
CA CYS A 69 -19.06 20.24 -15.32
C CYS A 69 -20.51 20.61 -14.98
N GLN A 70 -20.77 20.97 -13.72
CA GLN A 70 -22.11 21.35 -13.26
C GLN A 70 -22.66 22.55 -14.02
N LYS A 71 -21.84 23.61 -14.20
CA LYS A 71 -22.26 24.83 -14.88
C LYS A 71 -22.66 24.60 -16.33
N ASN A 72 -21.94 23.73 -17.03
CA ASN A 72 -22.16 23.45 -18.45
C ASN A 72 -23.06 22.22 -18.68
N GLY A 73 -23.66 21.66 -17.63
CA GLY A 73 -24.56 20.50 -17.73
C GLY A 73 -23.86 19.20 -18.13
N LEU A 74 -22.54 19.10 -17.91
CA LEU A 74 -21.77 17.89 -18.18
C LEU A 74 -21.87 16.92 -17.00
N LEU A 75 -22.15 15.68 -17.31
CA LEU A 75 -22.23 14.59 -16.35
C LEU A 75 -20.82 14.06 -16.06
N CYS A 76 -20.44 14.09 -14.78
CA CYS A 76 -19.11 13.72 -14.31
C CYS A 76 -19.16 12.62 -13.23
N THR A 77 -18.31 11.62 -13.36
CA THR A 77 -18.19 10.45 -12.47
C THR A 77 -16.82 10.43 -11.80
N ILE A 78 -16.72 9.67 -10.71
CA ILE A 78 -15.46 9.31 -10.06
C ILE A 78 -15.49 7.80 -9.79
N GLN A 79 -14.38 7.11 -10.08
CA GLN A 79 -14.34 5.65 -10.07
C GLN A 79 -15.39 4.98 -10.95
N GLY A 80 -15.83 5.64 -12.03
CA GLY A 80 -16.93 5.16 -12.87
C GLY A 80 -18.30 5.15 -12.17
N LYS A 81 -18.41 5.68 -10.94
CA LYS A 81 -19.66 5.76 -10.20
C LYS A 81 -20.30 7.14 -10.39
N LEU A 82 -21.60 7.14 -10.69
CA LEU A 82 -22.38 8.36 -10.82
C LEU A 82 -22.66 8.97 -9.45
N GLN A 83 -22.73 10.30 -9.39
CA GLN A 83 -23.17 10.98 -8.19
C GLN A 83 -24.66 10.76 -7.94
N ARG A 84 -24.99 10.55 -6.68
CA ARG A 84 -26.35 10.42 -6.19
C ARG A 84 -26.75 11.69 -5.43
N SER A 85 -28.04 11.95 -5.27
CA SER A 85 -28.52 13.08 -4.45
C SER A 85 -29.12 12.61 -3.12
N ASP A 86 -29.45 11.33 -3.01
CA ASP A 86 -30.15 10.69 -1.90
C ASP A 86 -29.20 10.17 -0.81
N TRP A 87 -28.25 11.01 -0.37
CA TRP A 87 -27.19 10.63 0.57
C TRP A 87 -27.69 10.24 1.96
N ASP A 88 -28.82 10.79 2.41
CA ASP A 88 -29.42 10.47 3.71
C ASP A 88 -30.05 9.07 3.73
N SER A 89 -30.27 8.48 2.55
CA SER A 89 -30.77 7.12 2.43
C SER A 89 -29.65 6.10 2.62
N LEU A 90 -29.98 4.94 3.19
CA LEU A 90 -29.04 3.83 3.32
C LEU A 90 -28.41 3.43 1.95
N PRO A 91 -29.16 3.33 0.84
CA PRO A 91 -28.58 3.06 -0.48
C PRO A 91 -27.60 4.14 -0.95
N GLY A 92 -27.89 5.42 -0.72
CA GLY A 92 -26.99 6.53 -1.07
C GLY A 92 -25.69 6.52 -0.25
N TYR A 93 -25.79 6.20 1.04
CA TYR A 93 -24.62 6.01 1.90
C TYR A 93 -23.77 4.83 1.44
N LEU A 94 -24.37 3.66 1.16
CA LEU A 94 -23.64 2.48 0.67
C LEU A 94 -22.93 2.74 -0.66
N HIS A 95 -23.56 3.48 -1.56
CA HIS A 95 -22.96 3.91 -2.83
C HIS A 95 -21.75 4.83 -2.61
N SER A 96 -21.84 5.75 -1.65
CA SER A 96 -20.74 6.62 -1.24
C SER A 96 -19.57 5.82 -0.67
N LEU A 97 -19.88 4.84 0.18
CA LEU A 97 -18.90 3.95 0.79
C LEU A 97 -18.21 3.09 -0.27
N GLN A 98 -18.96 2.54 -1.23
CA GLN A 98 -18.42 1.78 -2.36
C GLN A 98 -17.45 2.65 -3.18
N THR A 99 -17.84 3.88 -3.50
CA THR A 99 -16.98 4.83 -4.24
C THR A 99 -15.71 5.18 -3.46
N LEU A 100 -15.84 5.40 -2.15
CA LEU A 100 -14.70 5.66 -1.26
C LEU A 100 -13.77 4.45 -1.17
N LEU A 101 -14.29 3.24 -1.03
CA LEU A 101 -13.48 2.01 -0.97
C LEU A 101 -12.74 1.76 -2.28
N LEU A 102 -13.36 2.05 -3.43
CA LEU A 102 -12.69 1.98 -4.74
C LEU A 102 -11.50 2.94 -4.83
N MET A 103 -11.67 4.18 -4.35
CA MET A 103 -10.58 5.14 -4.25
C MET A 103 -9.48 4.64 -3.31
N VAL A 104 -9.83 4.10 -2.13
CA VAL A 104 -8.84 3.56 -1.18
C VAL A 104 -8.05 2.42 -1.81
N LEU A 105 -8.71 1.49 -2.52
CA LEU A 105 -8.03 0.36 -3.18
C LEU A 105 -7.09 0.82 -4.31
N LYS A 106 -7.52 1.79 -5.13
CA LYS A 106 -6.66 2.35 -6.19
C LYS A 106 -5.51 3.19 -5.65
N GLN A 107 -5.74 3.98 -4.60
CA GLN A 107 -4.69 4.76 -3.98
C GLN A 107 -3.69 3.84 -3.27
N ALA A 108 -4.15 2.76 -2.62
CA ALA A 108 -3.31 1.80 -1.93
C ALA A 108 -2.37 1.03 -2.87
N SER A 109 -2.76 0.80 -4.13
CA SER A 109 -1.87 0.14 -5.10
C SER A 109 -0.62 0.99 -5.41
N GLY A 110 -0.68 2.30 -5.17
CA GLY A 110 0.39 3.24 -5.50
C GLY A 110 0.64 3.40 -7.00
N HIS A 111 -0.19 2.76 -7.84
CA HIS A 111 -0.14 2.83 -9.29
C HIS A 111 -0.82 4.12 -9.78
N PRO A 112 -0.15 4.95 -10.60
CA PRO A 112 -0.76 6.16 -11.15
C PRO A 112 -1.91 5.78 -12.09
N GLN A 113 -3.12 6.28 -11.83
CA GLN A 113 -4.27 5.92 -12.66
C GLN A 113 -4.23 6.57 -14.05
N GLY A 114 -3.48 7.65 -14.22
CA GLY A 114 -3.24 8.27 -15.53
C GLY A 114 -1.93 9.05 -15.50
N ASP A 115 -1.60 9.67 -16.63
CA ASP A 115 -0.35 10.42 -16.77
C ASP A 115 -0.20 11.53 -15.72
N HIS A 116 -1.31 12.10 -15.23
CA HIS A 116 -1.31 13.10 -14.16
C HIS A 116 -0.54 12.64 -12.92
N GLY A 117 -0.58 11.34 -12.60
CA GLY A 117 0.06 10.78 -11.41
C GLY A 117 1.58 10.94 -11.42
N LEU A 118 2.20 11.09 -12.59
CA LEU A 118 3.63 11.33 -12.75
C LEU A 118 4.02 12.80 -12.50
N PHE A 119 3.11 13.75 -12.73
CA PHE A 119 3.34 15.18 -12.52
C PHE A 119 3.38 15.55 -11.03
N LEU A 120 2.64 14.84 -10.19
CA LEU A 120 2.51 15.16 -8.76
C LEU A 120 3.85 15.13 -8.01
N ARG A 121 4.78 14.25 -8.41
CA ARG A 121 6.13 14.18 -7.81
C ARG A 121 6.94 15.46 -8.02
N TYR A 122 6.63 16.22 -9.07
CA TYR A 122 7.29 17.48 -9.42
C TYR A 122 6.56 18.70 -8.81
N HIS A 123 5.60 18.48 -7.91
CA HIS A 123 4.71 19.51 -7.37
C HIS A 123 3.94 20.27 -8.46
N ILE A 124 3.62 19.57 -9.56
CA ILE A 124 2.74 20.06 -10.61
C ILE A 124 1.36 19.48 -10.35
N GLU A 125 0.40 20.35 -10.06
CA GLU A 125 -0.97 19.94 -9.81
C GLU A 125 -1.61 19.42 -11.10
N ALA A 126 -2.02 18.15 -11.08
CA ALA A 126 -2.50 17.50 -12.29
C ALA A 126 -3.69 16.59 -12.06
N ILE A 127 -4.64 16.60 -13.00
CA ILE A 127 -5.74 15.62 -13.05
C ILE A 127 -5.82 14.98 -14.43
N THR A 128 -6.30 13.74 -14.49
CA THR A 128 -6.67 13.08 -15.74
C THR A 128 -8.18 13.08 -15.89
N ILE A 129 -8.65 13.54 -17.05
CA ILE A 129 -10.07 13.56 -17.41
C ILE A 129 -10.27 12.55 -18.53
N ARG A 130 -11.06 11.51 -18.25
CA ARG A 130 -11.39 10.45 -19.21
C ARG A 130 -12.73 10.70 -19.86
N GLY A 131 -12.76 10.70 -21.18
CA GLY A 131 -14.01 10.70 -21.96
C GLY A 131 -14.61 9.31 -22.00
N ILE A 132 -15.79 9.12 -21.42
CA ILE A 132 -16.48 7.83 -21.40
C ILE A 132 -17.61 7.82 -22.44
N ASN A 133 -17.55 6.84 -23.33
CA ASN A 133 -18.62 6.52 -24.26
C ASN A 133 -19.47 5.37 -23.70
N SER A 134 -20.70 5.69 -23.29
CA SER A 134 -21.67 4.73 -22.76
C SER A 134 -22.92 4.71 -23.65
N PHE A 135 -23.79 3.71 -23.49
CA PHE A 135 -25.06 3.58 -24.22
C PHE A 135 -26.13 4.63 -23.86
N ARG A 136 -25.72 5.77 -23.27
CA ARG A 136 -26.63 6.85 -22.90
C ARG A 136 -27.12 7.56 -24.15
N GLN A 137 -28.40 7.94 -24.14
CA GLN A 137 -29.02 8.65 -25.28
C GLN A 137 -28.44 10.05 -25.47
N TYR A 138 -28.10 10.72 -24.36
CA TYR A 138 -27.51 12.06 -24.40
C TYR A 138 -26.00 11.99 -24.62
N LYS A 139 -25.55 12.68 -25.66
CA LYS A 139 -24.15 12.82 -26.06
C LYS A 139 -23.77 14.29 -25.92
N PHE A 140 -22.55 14.55 -25.46
CA PHE A 140 -22.07 15.92 -25.36
C PHE A 140 -21.66 16.44 -26.72
N ASP A 141 -22.00 17.70 -26.97
CA ASP A 141 -21.50 18.43 -28.12
C ASP A 141 -20.05 18.87 -27.86
N MET A 142 -19.23 18.83 -28.92
CA MET A 142 -17.83 19.24 -28.86
C MET A 142 -17.70 20.71 -28.45
N GLY A 143 -18.65 21.56 -28.83
CA GLY A 143 -18.69 22.97 -28.42
C GLY A 143 -18.77 23.13 -26.90
N VAL A 144 -19.66 22.38 -26.25
CA VAL A 144 -19.84 22.43 -24.77
C VAL A 144 -18.59 21.93 -24.05
N MET A 145 -17.95 20.87 -24.57
CA MET A 145 -16.70 20.36 -24.02
C MET A 145 -15.56 21.38 -24.17
N GLY A 146 -15.44 22.00 -25.35
CA GLY A 146 -14.48 23.06 -25.62
C GLY A 146 -14.64 24.26 -24.67
N LEU A 147 -15.87 24.73 -24.45
CA LEU A 147 -16.18 25.80 -23.49
C LEU A 147 -15.78 25.43 -22.05
N THR A 148 -15.94 24.16 -21.69
CA THR A 148 -15.56 23.64 -20.36
C THR A 148 -14.05 23.67 -20.18
N PHE A 149 -13.31 23.11 -21.14
CA PHE A 149 -11.84 23.09 -21.08
C PHE A 149 -11.24 24.49 -21.19
N GLU A 150 -11.74 25.33 -22.10
CA GLU A 150 -11.34 26.75 -22.20
C GLU A 150 -11.58 27.48 -20.88
N GLY A 151 -12.72 27.24 -20.23
CA GLY A 151 -13.03 27.78 -18.91
C GLY A 151 -12.01 27.38 -17.85
N ILE A 152 -11.64 26.09 -17.80
CA ILE A 152 -10.63 25.58 -16.88
C ILE A 152 -9.25 26.19 -17.17
N PHE A 153 -8.80 26.19 -18.43
CA PHE A 153 -7.52 26.78 -18.83
C PHE A 153 -7.44 28.26 -18.50
N ARG A 154 -8.51 29.03 -18.76
CA ARG A 154 -8.58 30.44 -18.37
C ARG A 154 -8.53 30.64 -16.87
N LYS A 155 -9.10 29.72 -16.08
CA LYS A 155 -9.03 29.80 -14.61
C LYS A 155 -7.63 29.48 -14.11
N LEU A 156 -7.00 28.43 -14.62
CA LEU A 156 -5.62 28.08 -14.27
C LEU A 156 -4.61 29.16 -14.68
N ASN A 157 -4.76 29.73 -15.88
CA ASN A 157 -3.89 30.80 -16.36
C ASN A 157 -4.02 32.12 -15.59
N ASN A 158 -5.17 32.36 -14.94
CA ASN A 158 -5.42 33.57 -14.15
C ASN A 158 -5.24 33.35 -12.64
N LEU A 159 -4.65 32.22 -12.23
CA LEU A 159 -4.25 32.03 -10.84
C LEU A 159 -3.09 32.99 -10.52
N LEU A 160 -3.38 34.00 -9.71
CA LEU A 160 -2.36 34.96 -9.25
C LEU A 160 -1.37 34.32 -8.27
N GLU A 161 -1.80 33.28 -7.57
CA GLU A 161 -0.98 32.49 -6.65
C GLU A 161 -1.17 31.01 -6.93
N ARG A 162 -0.19 30.17 -6.55
CA ARG A 162 -0.39 28.71 -6.58
C ARG A 162 -1.55 28.36 -5.65
N LEU A 163 -2.21 27.23 -5.87
CA LEU A 163 -3.35 26.82 -5.04
C LEU A 163 -2.90 26.71 -3.55
N HIS A 164 -3.36 27.64 -2.69
CA HIS A 164 -2.80 27.87 -1.34
C HIS A 164 -3.59 27.27 -0.18
N GLN A 165 -4.82 26.79 -0.40
CA GLN A 165 -5.75 26.33 0.68
C GLN A 165 -5.84 24.79 0.81
N SER A 166 -4.91 24.06 0.22
CA SER A 166 -5.26 22.75 -0.33
C SER A 166 -4.94 21.56 0.54
N TYR A 167 -6.00 20.83 0.88
CA TYR A 167 -5.93 19.47 1.39
C TYR A 167 -5.33 18.55 0.32
N PHE A 168 -4.13 18.03 0.57
CA PHE A 168 -3.51 16.96 -0.22
C PHE A 168 -3.92 15.56 0.27
N PHE A 169 -4.58 15.50 1.42
CA PHE A 169 -5.01 14.28 2.07
C PHE A 169 -6.53 14.30 2.22
N TYR A 170 -7.22 13.69 1.26
CA TYR A 170 -8.67 13.59 1.24
C TYR A 170 -9.10 12.26 0.60
N LEU A 171 -10.32 11.83 0.93
CA LEU A 171 -11.00 10.74 0.23
C LEU A 171 -12.31 11.27 -0.36
N LEU A 172 -12.64 10.86 -1.58
CA LEU A 172 -13.81 11.32 -2.32
C LEU A 172 -14.87 10.21 -2.37
N PRO A 173 -15.84 10.21 -1.44
CA PRO A 173 -17.05 9.41 -1.59
C PRO A 173 -17.91 9.86 -2.79
N SER A 174 -17.75 11.12 -3.20
CA SER A 174 -18.37 11.70 -4.40
C SER A 174 -17.59 12.95 -4.85
N LEU A 175 -17.83 13.48 -6.06
CA LEU A 175 -17.15 14.72 -6.49
C LEU A 175 -17.67 15.99 -5.79
N SER A 176 -18.79 15.90 -5.07
CA SER A 176 -19.37 17.02 -4.32
C SER A 176 -19.03 17.00 -2.83
N ARG A 177 -18.45 15.91 -2.32
CA ARG A 177 -18.14 15.72 -0.90
C ARG A 177 -16.79 15.06 -0.74
N PHE A 178 -16.02 15.52 0.23
CA PHE A 178 -14.75 14.93 0.59
C PHE A 178 -14.71 14.60 2.09
N VAL A 179 -13.92 13.60 2.45
CA VAL A 179 -13.57 13.28 3.83
C VAL A 179 -12.15 13.78 4.05
N SER A 180 -11.99 14.72 4.98
CA SER A 180 -10.68 15.30 5.32
C SER A 180 -9.86 14.35 6.20
N ILE A 181 -8.53 14.52 6.17
CA ILE A 181 -7.57 13.78 7.00
C ILE A 181 -7.93 13.77 8.49
N GLY A 182 -8.48 14.86 9.02
CA GLY A 182 -8.86 14.98 10.42
C GLY A 182 -9.97 14.01 10.87
N LEU A 183 -10.77 13.49 9.94
CA LEU A 183 -11.86 12.56 10.25
C LEU A 183 -11.39 11.10 10.28
N TYR A 184 -10.51 10.69 9.35
CA TYR A 184 -10.11 9.29 9.24
C TYR A 184 -8.81 8.95 9.97
N MET A 185 -7.90 9.91 10.20
CA MET A 185 -6.64 9.61 10.89
C MET A 185 -6.80 9.14 12.34
N PRO A 186 -7.75 9.66 13.14
CA PRO A 186 -7.99 9.12 14.48
C PRO A 186 -8.36 7.63 14.48
N ALA A 187 -9.13 7.17 13.48
CA ALA A 187 -9.48 5.74 13.35
C ALA A 187 -8.25 4.88 13.11
N PHE A 188 -7.32 5.33 12.27
CA PHE A 188 -6.02 4.69 12.08
C PHE A 188 -5.20 4.68 13.39
N GLY A 189 -5.18 5.79 14.12
CA GLY A 189 -4.51 5.91 15.42
C GLY A 189 -5.03 4.91 16.46
N PHE A 190 -6.34 4.66 16.51
CA PHE A 190 -6.92 3.64 17.40
C PHE A 190 -6.49 2.22 17.05
N LEU A 191 -6.35 1.90 15.76
CA LEU A 191 -5.84 0.59 15.34
C LEU A 191 -4.36 0.42 15.69
N LEU A 192 -3.55 1.46 15.52
CA LEU A 192 -2.14 1.46 15.95
C LEU A 192 -2.00 1.30 17.47
N LEU A 193 -2.91 1.90 18.24
CA LEU A 193 -2.90 1.80 19.70
C LEU A 193 -2.98 0.35 20.18
N ILE A 194 -3.66 -0.54 19.45
CA ILE A 194 -3.70 -1.99 19.75
C ILE A 194 -2.29 -2.58 19.79
N LEU A 195 -1.44 -2.23 18.81
CA LEU A 195 -0.06 -2.71 18.72
C LEU A 195 0.79 -2.16 19.87
N VAL A 196 0.66 -0.87 20.15
CA VAL A 196 1.42 -0.19 21.23
C VAL A 196 1.05 -0.74 22.60
N LEU A 197 -0.24 -0.88 22.89
CA LEU A 197 -0.70 -1.47 24.16
C LEU A 197 -0.23 -2.91 24.30
N LYS A 198 -0.23 -3.69 23.21
CA LYS A 198 0.26 -5.07 23.27
C LYS A 198 1.78 -5.14 23.45
N ALA A 199 2.53 -4.23 22.86
CA ALA A 199 3.96 -4.09 23.09
C ALA A 199 4.23 -3.72 24.57
N LEU A 200 3.47 -2.79 25.16
CA LEU A 200 3.59 -2.44 26.57
C LEU A 200 3.26 -3.63 27.51
N ASP A 201 2.21 -4.40 27.21
CA ASP A 201 1.89 -5.63 27.96
C ASP A 201 3.06 -6.62 27.97
N LEU A 202 3.70 -6.84 26.81
CA LEU A 202 4.87 -7.72 26.71
C LEU A 202 6.08 -7.14 27.45
N TRP A 203 6.33 -5.84 27.35
CA TRP A 203 7.41 -5.16 28.05
C TRP A 203 7.27 -5.30 29.58
N VAL A 204 6.08 -5.07 30.13
CA VAL A 204 5.81 -5.23 31.57
C VAL A 204 6.06 -6.68 32.00
N LYS A 205 5.56 -7.66 31.24
CA LYS A 205 5.78 -9.09 31.55
C LYS A 205 7.26 -9.48 31.48
N LEU A 206 8.02 -8.96 30.52
CA LEU A 206 9.46 -9.18 30.44
C LEU A 206 10.17 -8.60 31.68
N SER A 207 9.81 -7.37 32.08
CA SER A 207 10.40 -6.71 33.24
C SER A 207 10.11 -7.42 34.57
N SER A 208 8.94 -8.07 34.72
CA SER A 208 8.64 -8.85 35.93
C SER A 208 9.51 -10.10 36.06
N PHE A 209 9.89 -10.75 34.95
CA PHE A 209 10.81 -11.89 35.01
C PHE A 209 12.22 -11.49 35.48
N ASP A 210 12.67 -10.27 35.13
CA ASP A 210 13.96 -9.75 35.58
C ASP A 210 13.95 -9.45 37.09
N ALA A 211 12.83 -8.98 37.63
CA ALA A 211 12.67 -8.69 39.05
C ALA A 211 12.68 -9.97 39.90
N ASP A 212 11.92 -11.00 39.51
CA ASP A 212 11.84 -12.27 40.25
C ASP A 212 13.18 -13.01 40.26
N GLY A 213 13.95 -12.97 39.17
CA GLY A 213 15.28 -13.57 39.10
C GLY A 213 16.33 -12.89 39.98
N SER A 214 16.15 -11.60 40.30
CA SER A 214 17.07 -10.84 41.17
C SER A 214 16.80 -11.06 42.67
N GLN A 215 15.55 -11.31 43.08
CA GLN A 215 15.19 -11.55 44.48
C GLN A 215 15.62 -12.92 45.01
N LEU A 216 15.79 -13.91 44.13
CA LEU A 216 16.31 -15.24 44.49
C LEU A 216 17.80 -15.22 44.86
N CYS A 217 18.55 -14.17 44.49
CA CYS A 217 19.99 -14.08 44.73
C CYS A 217 20.37 -13.45 46.08
N ASP A 218 19.43 -12.86 46.82
CA ASP A 218 19.69 -12.15 48.08
C ASP A 218 19.19 -12.90 49.34
N GLY A 219 18.73 -14.15 49.23
CA GLY A 219 18.23 -14.97 50.34
C GLY A 219 19.10 -16.19 50.65
N ASP A 220 19.74 -16.20 51.81
CA ASP A 220 20.62 -17.26 52.32
C ASP A 220 19.85 -18.56 52.72
N GLN A 221 20.40 -19.72 52.31
CA GLN A 221 20.21 -21.12 52.76
C GLN A 221 18.89 -21.90 52.56
N ALA A 222 18.94 -22.96 51.74
CA ALA A 222 18.91 -24.39 52.16
C ALA A 222 18.35 -25.35 51.08
N SER A 223 19.20 -26.29 50.63
CA SER A 223 18.90 -27.61 50.04
C SER A 223 17.60 -27.81 49.23
N ASN A 224 17.65 -27.54 47.93
CA ASN A 224 16.87 -28.24 46.90
C ASN A 224 17.70 -28.27 45.60
N PRO A 225 17.58 -29.31 44.75
CA PRO A 225 18.37 -29.39 43.52
C PRO A 225 18.02 -28.19 42.64
N ALA A 226 19.05 -27.46 42.22
CA ALA A 226 18.93 -26.24 41.44
C ALA A 226 17.99 -26.44 40.24
N PRO A 227 16.94 -25.62 40.06
CA PRO A 227 16.29 -25.54 38.76
C PRO A 227 17.37 -25.08 37.78
N VAL A 228 17.52 -25.82 36.67
CA VAL A 228 18.41 -25.46 35.57
C VAL A 228 18.08 -24.02 35.19
N GLU A 229 19.01 -23.08 35.43
CA GLU A 229 18.86 -21.70 35.00
C GLU A 229 18.70 -21.70 33.48
N ASP A 230 17.50 -21.36 32.99
CA ASP A 230 17.33 -21.03 31.58
C ASP A 230 18.27 -19.84 31.30
N PRO A 231 19.27 -19.99 30.40
CA PRO A 231 20.20 -18.92 30.13
C PRO A 231 19.43 -17.68 29.66
N ARG A 232 19.71 -16.53 30.28
CA ARG A 232 19.13 -15.24 29.91
C ARG A 232 19.22 -15.11 28.38
N PRO A 233 18.10 -14.96 27.66
CA PRO A 233 18.17 -14.72 26.25
C PRO A 233 18.74 -13.32 26.06
N SER A 234 20.04 -13.24 25.79
CA SER A 234 20.69 -12.00 25.36
C SER A 234 19.95 -11.49 24.12
N VAL A 235 19.83 -10.16 23.97
CA VAL A 235 19.29 -9.54 22.74
C VAL A 235 19.97 -10.10 21.48
N LEU A 236 21.22 -10.57 21.61
CA LEU A 236 21.97 -11.25 20.55
C LEU A 236 21.28 -12.53 20.01
N THR A 237 20.49 -13.24 20.82
CA THR A 237 19.73 -14.43 20.37
C THR A 237 18.61 -14.08 19.40
N LEU A 238 18.21 -12.81 19.32
CA LEU A 238 17.23 -12.30 18.37
C LEU A 238 17.85 -11.92 17.02
N ALA A 239 19.18 -11.80 16.93
CA ALA A 239 19.85 -11.42 15.69
C ALA A 239 19.63 -12.41 14.54
N PRO A 240 19.73 -13.75 14.74
CA PRO A 240 19.50 -14.71 13.65
C PRO A 240 18.10 -14.61 13.00
N PRO A 241 16.96 -14.64 13.73
CA PRO A 241 15.65 -14.54 13.09
C PRO A 241 15.45 -13.18 12.40
N LEU A 242 15.96 -12.07 12.97
CA LEU A 242 15.90 -10.76 12.32
C LEU A 242 16.68 -10.75 11.00
N LEU A 243 17.94 -11.19 11.02
CA LEU A 243 18.80 -11.23 9.84
C LEU A 243 18.23 -12.14 8.75
N ILE A 244 17.74 -13.33 9.10
CA ILE A 244 17.18 -14.28 8.14
C ILE A 244 15.88 -13.75 7.52
N CYS A 245 14.98 -13.18 8.31
CA CYS A 245 13.75 -12.56 7.78
C CYS A 245 14.06 -11.41 6.81
N HIS A 246 14.98 -10.50 7.18
CA HIS A 246 15.36 -9.39 6.31
C HIS A 246 16.17 -9.85 5.09
N ALA A 247 17.05 -10.84 5.21
CA ALA A 247 17.75 -11.43 4.08
C ALA A 247 16.77 -12.07 3.09
N THR A 248 15.69 -12.69 3.58
CA THR A 248 14.62 -13.24 2.72
C THR A 248 13.87 -12.13 1.99
N GLY A 249 13.60 -11.00 2.66
CA GLY A 249 13.01 -9.82 2.03
C GLY A 249 13.91 -9.17 0.99
N LEU A 250 15.21 -9.06 1.27
CA LEU A 250 16.20 -8.58 0.31
C LEU A 250 16.33 -9.53 -0.89
N ALA A 251 16.28 -10.85 -0.64
CA ALA A 251 16.25 -11.83 -1.71
C ALA A 251 15.00 -11.66 -2.59
N LEU A 252 13.82 -11.47 -1.98
CA LEU A 252 12.58 -11.20 -2.70
C LEU A 252 12.66 -9.94 -3.56
N TYR A 253 13.43 -8.93 -3.13
CA TYR A 253 13.61 -7.69 -3.89
C TYR A 253 14.61 -7.84 -5.05
N PHE A 254 15.79 -8.42 -4.83
CA PHE A 254 16.88 -8.43 -5.82
C PHE A 254 16.89 -9.67 -6.73
N VAL A 255 16.63 -10.86 -6.20
CA VAL A 255 16.84 -12.13 -6.91
C VAL A 255 15.94 -12.29 -8.13
N PRO A 256 14.63 -11.92 -8.10
CA PRO A 256 13.78 -12.05 -9.29
C PRO A 256 14.33 -11.34 -10.51
N VAL A 257 14.90 -10.14 -10.32
CA VAL A 257 15.38 -9.29 -11.41
C VAL A 257 16.76 -9.70 -11.88
N TRP A 258 17.67 -10.02 -10.95
CA TRP A 258 19.01 -10.51 -11.32
C TRP A 258 18.97 -11.91 -11.96
N GLY A 259 18.04 -12.76 -11.53
CA GLY A 259 17.89 -14.13 -12.01
C GLY A 259 17.12 -14.26 -13.32
N GLN A 260 16.46 -13.20 -13.82
CA GLN A 260 15.55 -13.31 -14.96
C GLN A 260 16.24 -13.81 -16.23
N GLN A 261 17.45 -13.32 -16.54
CA GLN A 261 18.20 -13.72 -17.74
C GLN A 261 18.57 -15.21 -17.67
N VAL A 262 19.14 -15.64 -16.54
CA VAL A 262 19.52 -17.04 -16.30
C VAL A 262 18.29 -17.95 -16.39
N ALA A 263 17.14 -17.53 -15.86
CA ALA A 263 15.91 -18.30 -15.93
C ALA A 263 15.40 -18.47 -17.36
N THR A 264 15.43 -17.42 -18.18
CA THR A 264 15.01 -17.48 -19.59
C THR A 264 15.94 -18.33 -20.47
N GLU A 265 17.21 -18.45 -20.10
CA GLU A 265 18.16 -19.32 -20.81
C GLU A 265 17.90 -20.81 -20.54
N HIS A 266 17.42 -21.16 -19.33
CA HIS A 266 17.25 -22.55 -18.91
C HIS A 266 15.81 -23.06 -19.02
N PHE A 267 14.82 -22.16 -19.03
CA PHE A 267 13.39 -22.50 -19.05
C PHE A 267 12.65 -21.75 -20.16
N PRO A 268 11.63 -22.37 -20.78
CA PRO A 268 10.82 -21.74 -21.83
C PRO A 268 9.78 -20.78 -21.23
N VAL A 269 10.23 -19.73 -20.58
CA VAL A 269 9.40 -18.70 -19.93
C VAL A 269 9.83 -17.31 -20.40
N SER A 270 8.91 -16.35 -20.40
CA SER A 270 9.25 -14.94 -20.62
C SER A 270 9.96 -14.33 -19.39
N GLU A 271 10.66 -13.21 -19.57
CA GLU A 271 11.32 -12.49 -18.46
C GLU A 271 10.31 -12.11 -17.36
N ALA A 272 9.13 -11.62 -17.75
CA ALA A 272 8.08 -11.26 -16.81
C ALA A 272 7.56 -12.47 -16.01
N GLU A 273 7.37 -13.61 -16.66
CA GLU A 273 6.96 -14.85 -15.98
C GLU A 273 8.05 -15.36 -15.05
N ALA A 274 9.32 -15.34 -15.48
CA ALA A 274 10.46 -15.77 -14.67
C ALA A 274 10.56 -14.97 -13.37
N VAL A 275 10.39 -13.65 -13.46
CA VAL A 275 10.38 -12.72 -12.33
C VAL A 275 9.24 -13.03 -11.35
N VAL A 276 8.00 -13.20 -11.84
CA VAL A 276 6.83 -13.49 -11.00
C VAL A 276 6.98 -14.85 -10.32
N LEU A 277 7.37 -15.89 -11.06
CA LEU A 277 7.55 -17.25 -10.54
C LEU A 277 8.67 -17.31 -9.49
N THR A 278 9.79 -16.62 -9.73
CA THR A 278 10.89 -16.53 -8.76
C THR A 278 10.45 -15.80 -7.50
N SER A 279 9.68 -14.71 -7.64
CA SER A 279 9.11 -13.97 -6.50
C SER A 279 8.20 -14.86 -5.66
N ILE A 280 7.29 -15.61 -6.29
CA ILE A 280 6.42 -16.57 -5.60
C ILE A 280 7.24 -17.67 -4.93
N GLY A 281 8.27 -18.19 -5.61
CA GLY A 281 9.16 -19.22 -5.08
C GLY A 281 9.84 -18.79 -3.78
N ILE A 282 10.43 -17.59 -3.77
CA ILE A 282 11.07 -17.02 -2.57
C ILE A 282 10.03 -16.76 -1.47
N TYR A 283 8.88 -16.21 -1.84
CA TYR A 283 7.79 -15.92 -0.90
C TYR A 283 7.23 -17.18 -0.22
N VAL A 284 7.07 -18.27 -0.96
CA VAL A 284 6.61 -19.56 -0.44
C VAL A 284 7.73 -20.24 0.36
N ALA A 285 8.98 -20.18 -0.10
CA ALA A 285 10.13 -20.72 0.63
C ALA A 285 10.30 -20.07 2.01
N GLY A 286 9.99 -18.77 2.13
CA GLY A 286 9.99 -18.08 3.42
C GLY A 286 9.01 -18.65 4.44
N LEU A 287 7.92 -19.29 4.02
CA LEU A 287 6.99 -19.98 4.94
C LEU A 287 7.63 -21.17 5.66
N ALA A 288 8.66 -21.78 5.07
CA ALA A 288 9.41 -22.88 5.67
C ALA A 288 10.50 -22.40 6.67
N LEU A 289 10.72 -21.09 6.81
CA LEU A 289 11.79 -20.53 7.65
C LEU A 289 11.77 -20.94 9.12
N PRO A 290 10.62 -21.12 9.81
CA PRO A 290 10.65 -21.51 11.23
C PRO A 290 11.35 -22.84 11.48
N HIS A 291 11.33 -23.75 10.51
CA HIS A 291 12.05 -25.03 10.61
C HIS A 291 13.58 -24.86 10.51
N ASN A 292 14.04 -23.80 9.85
CA ASN A 292 15.46 -23.50 9.63
C ASN A 292 16.04 -22.61 10.75
N THR A 293 15.27 -21.63 11.24
CA THR A 293 15.67 -20.74 12.34
C THR A 293 15.74 -21.50 13.67
N HIS A 294 14.80 -22.41 13.94
CA HIS A 294 14.81 -23.24 15.15
C HIS A 294 16.02 -24.19 15.22
N ARG A 295 16.52 -24.68 14.07
CA ARG A 295 17.75 -25.50 14.02
C ARG A 295 19.00 -24.70 14.41
N VAL A 296 19.03 -23.40 14.10
CA VAL A 296 20.12 -22.49 14.49
C VAL A 296 19.98 -22.06 15.97
N LEU A 297 18.76 -21.97 16.47
CA LEU A 297 18.39 -21.58 17.84
C LEU A 297 18.41 -22.75 18.85
N MET A 298 19.17 -23.82 18.61
CA MET A 298 19.13 -25.15 19.27
C MET A 298 19.36 -25.21 20.80
N GLY A 299 19.22 -24.12 21.54
CA GLY A 299 19.29 -24.10 23.00
C GLY A 299 18.43 -23.05 23.73
N SER A 300 17.50 -22.33 23.08
CA SER A 300 16.81 -21.18 23.70
C SER A 300 15.28 -21.26 23.65
N GLY A 301 14.72 -22.39 24.10
CA GLY A 301 13.27 -22.56 24.34
C GLY A 301 12.71 -21.75 25.53
N SER A 302 13.37 -20.66 25.93
CA SER A 302 12.91 -19.78 27.01
C SER A 302 11.65 -19.02 26.58
N ASN A 303 10.68 -18.96 27.49
CA ASN A 303 9.46 -18.15 27.31
C ASN A 303 9.78 -16.67 27.06
N GLN A 304 10.94 -16.17 27.50
CA GLN A 304 11.35 -14.79 27.29
C GLN A 304 11.73 -14.49 25.82
N GLY A 305 12.29 -15.47 25.09
CA GLY A 305 12.83 -15.26 23.74
C GLY A 305 11.76 -14.85 22.72
N TRP A 306 10.65 -15.60 22.64
CA TRP A 306 9.55 -15.27 21.73
C TRP A 306 8.83 -13.98 22.13
N MET A 307 8.76 -13.67 23.43
CA MET A 307 8.15 -12.45 23.93
C MET A 307 8.94 -11.23 23.50
N MET A 308 10.28 -11.29 23.59
CA MET A 308 11.14 -10.24 23.06
C MET A 308 11.03 -10.13 21.54
N LEU A 309 11.09 -11.23 20.79
CA LEU A 309 10.94 -11.19 19.33
C LEU A 309 9.60 -10.54 18.93
N LYS A 310 8.51 -10.93 19.60
CA LYS A 310 7.17 -10.35 19.37
C LYS A 310 7.13 -8.86 19.72
N LEU A 311 7.77 -8.45 20.82
CA LEU A 311 7.85 -7.04 21.20
C LEU A 311 8.54 -6.21 20.10
N PHE A 312 9.72 -6.63 19.64
CA PHE A 312 10.43 -5.96 18.55
C PHE A 312 9.61 -5.96 17.26
N ALA A 313 8.99 -7.08 16.90
CA ALA A 313 8.14 -7.18 15.71
C ALA A 313 6.92 -6.24 15.78
N LEU A 314 6.27 -6.09 16.95
CA LEU A 314 5.15 -5.16 17.14
C LEU A 314 5.56 -3.70 17.03
N LEU A 315 6.69 -3.31 17.63
CA LEU A 315 7.23 -1.95 17.53
C LEU A 315 7.65 -1.64 16.09
N TYR A 316 8.29 -2.61 15.43
CA TYR A 316 8.66 -2.51 14.02
C TYR A 316 7.44 -2.37 13.11
N LEU A 317 6.40 -3.19 13.34
CA LEU A 317 5.11 -3.11 12.64
C LEU A 317 4.43 -1.74 12.85
N ALA A 318 4.38 -1.25 14.09
CA ALA A 318 3.75 0.03 14.40
C ALA A 318 4.49 1.21 13.73
N MET A 319 5.83 1.18 13.74
CA MET A 319 6.66 2.19 13.08
C MET A 319 6.44 2.18 11.56
N GLN A 320 6.55 1.02 10.91
CA GLN A 320 6.41 0.94 9.45
C GLN A 320 4.99 1.33 9.00
N LEU A 321 3.94 0.92 9.73
CA LEU A 321 2.55 1.29 9.43
C LEU A 321 2.32 2.79 9.56
N SER A 322 2.91 3.43 10.58
CA SER A 322 2.86 4.88 10.76
C SER A 322 3.57 5.60 9.61
N CYS A 323 4.77 5.17 9.23
CA CYS A 323 5.53 5.77 8.13
C CYS A 323 4.79 5.63 6.79
N ILE A 324 4.28 4.45 6.47
CA ILE A 324 3.58 4.26 5.20
C ILE A 324 2.25 5.01 5.16
N ALA A 325 1.53 5.13 6.28
CA ALA A 325 0.29 5.90 6.32
C ALA A 325 0.48 7.41 6.08
N LEU A 326 1.68 7.95 6.36
CA LEU A 326 2.04 9.33 6.04
C LEU A 326 2.33 9.53 4.54
N ILE A 327 2.83 8.49 3.86
CA ILE A 327 3.14 8.54 2.42
C ILE A 327 1.90 8.17 1.60
N ASN A 328 1.31 7.02 1.92
CA ASN A 328 0.11 6.46 1.31
C ASN A 328 -0.83 5.98 2.42
N PHE A 329 -1.73 6.88 2.83
CA PHE A 329 -2.72 6.58 3.88
C PHE A 329 -3.51 5.30 3.58
N SER A 330 -3.98 5.14 2.35
CA SER A 330 -4.83 4.02 1.95
C SER A 330 -4.11 2.67 2.09
N LEU A 331 -2.85 2.58 1.68
CA LEU A 331 -2.02 1.39 1.88
C LEU A 331 -1.77 1.13 3.38
N GLY A 332 -1.39 2.17 4.13
CA GLY A 332 -1.14 2.04 5.56
C GLY A 332 -2.36 1.63 6.36
N PHE A 333 -3.54 2.16 6.01
CA PHE A 333 -4.81 1.80 6.63
C PHE A 333 -5.19 0.35 6.34
N LEU A 334 -5.13 -0.10 5.08
CA LEU A 334 -5.42 -1.49 4.71
C LEU A 334 -4.51 -2.49 5.42
N LEU A 335 -3.20 -2.21 5.45
CA LEU A 335 -2.23 -3.05 6.16
C LEU A 335 -2.47 -3.05 7.68
N THR A 336 -2.87 -1.92 8.26
CA THR A 336 -3.14 -1.83 9.70
C THR A 336 -4.42 -2.58 10.07
N VAL A 337 -5.50 -2.40 9.32
CA VAL A 337 -6.78 -3.12 9.55
C VAL A 337 -6.59 -4.63 9.47
N THR A 338 -5.75 -5.10 8.54
CA THR A 338 -5.50 -6.53 8.34
C THR A 338 -4.49 -7.09 9.33
N MET A 339 -3.29 -6.51 9.42
CA MET A 339 -2.18 -7.08 10.19
C MET A 339 -2.27 -6.79 11.70
N ALA A 340 -2.78 -5.63 12.13
CA ALA A 340 -2.68 -5.22 13.53
C ALA A 340 -3.45 -6.13 14.51
N PRO A 341 -4.71 -6.52 14.24
CA PRO A 341 -5.45 -7.42 15.13
C PRO A 341 -4.78 -8.78 15.27
N VAL A 342 -4.29 -9.34 14.16
CA VAL A 342 -3.64 -10.66 14.15
C VAL A 342 -2.29 -10.61 14.85
N ALA A 343 -1.46 -9.60 14.57
CA ALA A 343 -0.17 -9.39 15.23
C ALA A 343 -0.31 -9.29 16.76
N ALA A 344 -1.38 -8.65 17.24
CA ALA A 344 -1.63 -8.53 18.68
C ALA A 344 -1.95 -9.88 19.34
N VAL A 345 -2.73 -10.74 18.67
CA VAL A 345 -3.23 -12.02 19.22
C VAL A 345 -2.21 -13.16 19.10
N VAL A 346 -1.42 -13.22 18.03
CA VAL A 346 -0.50 -14.34 17.74
C VAL A 346 0.48 -14.59 18.88
N GLN A 347 0.56 -15.81 19.36
CA GLN A 347 1.51 -16.25 20.37
C GLN A 347 1.75 -17.77 20.24
N PRO A 348 2.89 -18.30 20.70
CA PRO A 348 3.19 -19.73 20.58
C PRO A 348 2.28 -20.61 21.45
N THR A 349 1.68 -20.05 22.50
CA THR A 349 0.78 -20.75 23.42
C THR A 349 -0.68 -20.58 23.02
N GLY A 350 -1.35 -21.64 22.58
CA GLY A 350 -2.77 -21.61 22.21
C GLY A 350 -3.10 -22.51 21.01
N PRO A 351 -4.22 -22.28 20.32
CA PRO A 351 -4.60 -23.04 19.12
C PRO A 351 -3.69 -22.68 17.94
N ARG A 352 -2.52 -23.33 17.86
CA ARG A 352 -1.45 -23.04 16.87
C ARG A 352 -1.95 -23.01 15.43
N TYR A 353 -2.81 -23.95 15.03
CA TYR A 353 -3.36 -24.00 13.67
C TYR A 353 -4.31 -22.84 13.36
N LEU A 354 -5.08 -22.37 14.36
CA LEU A 354 -5.93 -21.19 14.21
C LEU A 354 -5.08 -19.94 13.98
N TYR A 355 -4.04 -19.74 14.80
CA TYR A 355 -3.12 -18.61 14.65
C TYR A 355 -2.34 -18.67 13.34
N ALA A 356 -1.95 -19.87 12.89
CA ALA A 356 -1.32 -20.05 11.58
C ALA A 356 -2.27 -19.66 10.45
N GLY A 357 -3.53 -20.10 10.50
CA GLY A 357 -4.56 -19.71 9.52
C GLY A 357 -4.80 -18.19 9.50
N LEU A 358 -4.90 -17.57 10.68
CA LEU A 358 -5.04 -16.11 10.78
C LEU A 358 -3.84 -15.37 10.21
N LEU A 359 -2.60 -15.81 10.52
CA LEU A 359 -1.39 -15.23 9.95
C LEU A 359 -1.35 -15.36 8.44
N LEU A 360 -1.66 -16.54 7.89
CA LEU A 360 -1.70 -16.77 6.45
C LEU A 360 -2.71 -15.85 5.76
N LEU A 361 -3.87 -15.63 6.38
CA LEU A 361 -4.92 -14.75 5.86
C LEU A 361 -4.49 -13.27 5.79
N VAL A 362 -3.61 -12.83 6.70
CA VAL A 362 -3.08 -11.45 6.73
C VAL A 362 -1.70 -11.31 6.09
N THR A 363 -1.25 -12.31 5.35
CA THR A 363 -0.02 -12.19 4.56
C THR A 363 -0.15 -11.10 3.49
N PRO A 364 0.94 -10.39 3.11
CA PRO A 364 0.90 -9.41 2.02
C PRO A 364 0.32 -9.97 0.70
N ALA A 365 0.64 -11.21 0.35
CA ALA A 365 0.09 -11.88 -0.84
C ALA A 365 -1.43 -12.12 -0.74
N VAL A 366 -1.92 -12.67 0.38
CA VAL A 366 -3.35 -12.94 0.53
C VAL A 366 -4.14 -11.64 0.68
N THR A 367 -3.61 -10.64 1.39
CA THR A 367 -4.23 -9.31 1.47
C THR A 367 -4.35 -8.66 0.09
N LEU A 368 -3.32 -8.74 -0.76
CA LEU A 368 -3.38 -8.30 -2.15
C LEU A 368 -4.46 -9.06 -2.94
N LEU A 369 -4.49 -10.39 -2.85
CA LEU A 369 -5.49 -11.21 -3.53
C LEU A 369 -6.91 -10.84 -3.11
N LEU A 370 -7.16 -10.67 -1.80
CA LEU A 370 -8.46 -10.24 -1.26
C LEU A 370 -8.83 -8.84 -1.74
N CYS A 371 -7.86 -7.91 -1.82
CA CYS A 371 -8.10 -6.58 -2.38
C CYS A 371 -8.49 -6.63 -3.86
N ILE A 372 -7.92 -7.54 -4.64
CA ILE A 372 -8.30 -7.73 -6.06
C ILE A 372 -9.76 -8.20 -6.16
N PHE A 373 -10.15 -9.22 -5.38
CA PHE A 373 -11.54 -9.68 -5.36
C PHE A 373 -12.50 -8.58 -4.89
N LEU A 374 -12.16 -7.88 -3.81
CA LEU A 374 -12.96 -6.77 -3.30
C LEU A 374 -13.11 -5.65 -4.33
N TYR A 375 -12.04 -5.29 -5.03
CA TYR A 375 -12.08 -4.27 -6.08
C TYR A 375 -13.06 -4.65 -7.20
N GLN A 376 -13.02 -5.91 -7.65
CA GLN A 376 -13.88 -6.40 -8.74
C GLN A 376 -15.34 -6.51 -8.32
N GLU A 377 -15.62 -6.92 -7.09
CA GLU A 377 -16.96 -6.89 -6.50
C GLU A 377 -17.50 -5.45 -6.42
N LEU A 378 -16.68 -4.49 -5.96
CA LEU A 378 -17.08 -3.07 -5.92
C LEU A 378 -17.25 -2.45 -7.31
N MET A 379 -16.56 -2.98 -8.32
CA MET A 379 -16.75 -2.63 -9.73
C MET A 379 -17.99 -3.28 -10.36
N GLU A 380 -18.71 -4.14 -9.63
CA GLU A 380 -19.87 -4.91 -10.13
C GLU A 380 -19.50 -5.84 -11.28
N TYR A 381 -18.25 -6.31 -11.31
CA TYR A 381 -17.71 -7.27 -12.27
C TYR A 381 -17.01 -8.41 -11.53
N PRO A 382 -17.75 -9.27 -10.80
CA PRO A 382 -17.15 -10.34 -10.00
C PRO A 382 -16.41 -11.32 -10.91
N ILE A 383 -15.20 -11.71 -10.49
CA ILE A 383 -14.31 -12.58 -11.25
C ILE A 383 -14.26 -13.99 -10.66
N SER A 384 -14.03 -14.98 -11.50
CA SER A 384 -13.83 -16.37 -11.07
C SER A 384 -12.50 -16.54 -10.32
N PRO A 385 -12.32 -17.61 -9.51
CA PRO A 385 -11.06 -17.86 -8.82
C PRO A 385 -9.84 -17.97 -9.75
N LEU A 386 -10.03 -18.51 -10.95
CA LEU A 386 -8.96 -18.63 -11.95
C LEU A 386 -8.55 -17.27 -12.51
N GLU A 387 -9.53 -16.42 -12.86
CA GLU A 387 -9.29 -15.05 -13.30
C GLU A 387 -8.65 -14.20 -12.18
N GLY A 388 -9.08 -14.41 -10.93
CA GLY A 388 -8.48 -13.77 -9.76
C GLY A 388 -7.01 -14.15 -9.58
N TRP A 389 -6.68 -15.42 -9.75
CA TRP A 389 -5.29 -15.89 -9.74
C TRP A 389 -4.47 -15.28 -10.88
N GLN A 390 -5.00 -15.26 -12.11
CA GLN A 390 -4.32 -14.63 -13.25
C GLN A 390 -4.09 -13.13 -13.02
N ARG A 391 -5.09 -12.41 -12.49
CA ARG A 391 -4.97 -11.00 -12.17
C ARG A 391 -3.95 -10.76 -11.05
N PHE A 392 -3.89 -11.64 -10.06
CA PHE A 392 -2.88 -11.59 -9.00
C PHE A 392 -1.46 -11.69 -9.56
N LEU A 393 -1.19 -12.64 -10.46
CA LEU A 393 0.11 -12.76 -11.13
C LEU A 393 0.47 -11.51 -11.95
N GLN A 394 -0.52 -10.95 -12.67
CA GLN A 394 -0.35 -9.71 -13.43
C GLN A 394 0.00 -8.52 -12.53
N VAL A 395 -0.73 -8.35 -11.41
CA VAL A 395 -0.50 -7.23 -10.48
C VAL A 395 0.87 -7.32 -9.80
N ILE A 396 1.39 -8.52 -9.55
CA ILE A 396 2.77 -8.69 -9.06
C ILE A 396 3.77 -8.19 -10.12
N ALA A 397 3.60 -8.58 -11.38
CA ALA A 397 4.45 -8.12 -12.48
C ALA A 397 4.37 -6.59 -12.65
N GLU A 398 3.16 -6.04 -12.68
CA GLU A 398 2.89 -4.60 -12.79
C GLU A 398 3.53 -3.82 -11.64
N GLY A 399 3.37 -4.29 -10.38
CA GLY A 399 3.95 -3.61 -9.22
C GLY A 399 5.48 -3.57 -9.23
N LEU A 400 6.13 -4.62 -9.74
CA LEU A 400 7.57 -4.61 -9.95
C LEU A 400 7.96 -3.67 -11.09
N LEU A 401 7.23 -3.73 -12.21
CA LEU A 401 7.47 -2.88 -13.36
C LEU A 401 7.32 -1.40 -13.01
N ASP A 402 6.30 -1.02 -12.24
CA ASP A 402 6.07 0.34 -11.74
C ASP A 402 7.21 0.82 -10.83
N HIS A 403 7.82 -0.09 -10.06
CA HIS A 403 9.00 0.25 -9.27
C HIS A 403 10.16 0.64 -10.18
N TYR A 404 10.45 -0.16 -11.21
CA TYR A 404 11.55 0.11 -12.14
C TYR A 404 11.29 1.28 -13.09
N LEU A 405 10.06 1.46 -13.56
CA LEU A 405 9.71 2.50 -14.53
C LEU A 405 9.45 3.85 -13.88
N TYR A 406 8.82 3.87 -12.70
CA TYR A 406 8.32 5.11 -12.10
C TYR A 406 8.89 5.40 -10.72
N GLY A 407 9.62 4.46 -10.10
CA GLY A 407 10.06 4.59 -8.71
C GLY A 407 8.93 4.37 -7.71
N SER A 408 7.93 3.54 -8.03
CA SER A 408 6.90 3.14 -7.07
C SER A 408 7.53 2.46 -5.84
N ILE A 409 7.12 2.85 -4.63
CA ILE A 409 7.69 2.32 -3.38
C ILE A 409 6.97 1.07 -2.87
N VAL A 410 5.82 0.71 -3.44
CA VAL A 410 4.93 -0.32 -2.88
C VAL A 410 5.61 -1.69 -2.87
N PHE A 411 6.19 -2.13 -3.99
CA PHE A 411 6.90 -3.40 -4.04
C PHE A 411 8.14 -3.45 -3.10
N PRO A 412 9.08 -2.48 -3.14
CA PRO A 412 10.18 -2.44 -2.18
C PRO A 412 9.72 -2.43 -0.72
N PHE A 413 8.67 -1.67 -0.40
CA PHE A 413 8.13 -1.59 0.94
C PHE A 413 7.60 -2.95 1.41
N VAL A 414 6.83 -3.64 0.57
CA VAL A 414 6.30 -4.97 0.87
C VAL A 414 7.44 -5.99 1.01
N ALA A 415 8.40 -5.99 0.09
CA ALA A 415 9.48 -6.98 0.06
C ALA A 415 10.49 -6.80 1.21
N ILE A 416 10.90 -5.57 1.51
CA ILE A 416 11.99 -5.27 2.46
C ILE A 416 11.48 -5.09 3.90
N PHE A 417 10.23 -4.63 4.07
CA PHE A 417 9.68 -4.29 5.39
C PHE A 417 8.51 -5.20 5.79
N VAL A 418 7.41 -5.18 5.03
CA VAL A 418 6.16 -5.84 5.45
C VAL A 418 6.30 -7.35 5.53
N TYR A 419 6.86 -7.98 4.49
CA TYR A 419 7.01 -9.43 4.43
C TYR A 419 8.01 -9.98 5.47
N PRO A 420 9.21 -9.39 5.66
CA PRO A 420 10.09 -9.73 6.77
C PRO A 420 9.43 -9.55 8.14
N CYS A 421 8.68 -8.47 8.35
CA CYS A 421 7.93 -8.25 9.58
C CYS A 421 6.90 -9.38 9.83
N TRP A 422 6.15 -9.77 8.79
CA TRP A 422 5.22 -10.89 8.86
C TRP A 422 5.94 -12.21 9.20
N LEU A 423 7.12 -12.46 8.60
CA LEU A 423 7.95 -13.62 8.90
C LEU A 423 8.44 -13.64 10.37
N LEU A 424 8.64 -12.49 11.01
CA LEU A 424 8.96 -12.46 12.45
C LEU A 424 7.78 -12.99 13.28
N PHE A 425 6.54 -12.59 12.98
CA PHE A 425 5.36 -13.15 13.65
C PHE A 425 5.17 -14.64 13.35
N TRP A 426 5.51 -15.08 12.14
CA TRP A 426 5.54 -16.49 11.78
C TRP A 426 6.55 -17.28 12.62
N ASN A 427 7.76 -16.74 12.83
CA ASN A 427 8.76 -17.30 13.74
C ASN A 427 8.29 -17.30 15.21
N VAL A 428 7.60 -16.26 15.67
CA VAL A 428 7.03 -16.20 17.03
C VAL A 428 6.02 -17.34 17.25
N LEU A 429 5.15 -17.62 16.27
CA LEU A 429 4.15 -18.67 16.39
C LEU A 429 4.79 -20.07 16.48
N PHE A 430 5.84 -20.31 15.70
CA PHE A 430 6.54 -21.59 15.61
C PHE A 430 7.80 -21.65 16.49
N TRP A 431 7.88 -20.77 17.50
CA TRP A 431 9.05 -20.68 18.39
C TRP A 431 9.28 -21.94 19.24
N LYS A 432 8.22 -22.72 19.50
CA LYS A 432 8.25 -23.96 20.27
C LYS A 432 8.00 -25.20 19.43
#